data_AF-A8ZYF7-F1
#
_entry.id   AF-A8ZYF7-F1
#
_cell.length_a   1.000
_cell.length_b   1.000
_cell.length_c   1.000
_cell.angle_alpha   90.00
_cell.angle_beta   90.00
_cell.angle_gamma   90.00
#
_symmetry.space_group_name_H-M   'P 1'
#
loop_
_entity.id
_entity.type
_entity.pdbx_description
1 polymer ?
#
loop_
_entity_poly.entity_id
_entity_poly.type
_entity_poly.pdbx_seq_one_letter_code
_entity_poly.pdbx_strand_id
1 'polypeptide(L)' 'MKNLAKSPFTEDIRLAPEAETVCYCSRVTKADILRAVAAGARSLEDIKTATGACTKGRCRETSPRGR' A
#
# COMPACT_ATOMS: atom_id res chain seq x y z
N MET A 1 -6.53 11.35 -29.25
CA MET A 1 -6.59 12.04 -27.93
C MET A 1 -6.80 10.96 -26.88
N LYS A 2 -5.79 10.62 -26.06
CA LYS A 2 -5.97 9.65 -24.97
C LYS A 2 -6.40 10.45 -23.74
N ASN A 3 -7.62 10.21 -23.26
CA ASN A 3 -8.08 10.74 -21.98
C ASN A 3 -7.15 10.22 -20.87
N LEU A 4 -6.24 11.08 -20.40
CA LEU A 4 -5.49 10.84 -19.16
C LEU A 4 -6.43 11.12 -17.99
N ALA A 5 -7.33 10.19 -17.70
CA ALA A 5 -7.83 10.10 -16.33
C ALA A 5 -6.61 9.81 -15.44
N LYS A 6 -6.25 10.75 -14.55
CA LYS A 6 -5.15 10.55 -13.58
C LYS A 6 -5.40 9.22 -12.87
N SER A 7 -4.39 8.36 -12.83
CA SER A 7 -4.46 7.09 -12.11
C SER A 7 -4.97 7.33 -10.68
N PRO A 8 -5.87 6.49 -10.14
CA PRO A 8 -6.38 6.64 -8.77
C PRO A 8 -5.32 6.36 -7.70
N PHE A 9 -4.08 6.09 -8.09
CA PHE A 9 -2.94 5.85 -7.22
C PHE A 9 -1.64 6.32 -7.89
N THR A 10 -0.62 6.56 -7.08
CA THR A 10 0.73 6.83 -7.58
C THR A 10 1.40 5.53 -8.06
N GLU A 11 1.89 5.47 -9.31
CA GLU A 11 2.55 4.27 -9.85
C GLU A 11 3.83 3.91 -9.09
N ASP A 12 4.71 4.90 -8.86
CA ASP A 12 5.91 4.76 -8.04
C ASP A 12 5.62 5.13 -6.59
N ILE A 13 5.58 4.14 -5.70
CA ILE A 13 5.28 4.33 -4.27
C ILE A 13 6.27 5.26 -3.56
N ARG A 14 7.50 5.40 -4.07
CA ARG A 14 8.51 6.29 -3.50
C ARG A 14 8.08 7.76 -3.63
N LEU A 15 7.33 8.09 -4.67
CA LEU A 15 6.81 9.43 -4.95
C LEU A 15 5.42 9.70 -4.36
N ALA A 16 4.75 8.68 -3.82
CA ALA A 16 3.42 8.82 -3.24
C ALA A 16 3.44 9.62 -1.92
N PRO A 17 2.37 10.36 -1.59
CA PRO A 17 2.21 10.95 -0.26
C PRO A 17 2.11 9.86 0.80
N GLU A 18 2.44 10.17 2.06
CA GLU A 18 2.38 9.19 3.16
C GLU A 18 0.97 8.65 3.42
N ALA A 19 -0.06 9.44 3.11
CA ALA A 19 -1.46 9.05 3.23
C ALA A 19 -1.95 8.08 2.13
N GLU A 20 -1.15 7.83 1.08
CA GLU A 20 -1.51 6.92 -0.01
C GLU A 20 -1.73 5.50 0.54
N THR A 21 -2.81 4.86 0.10
CA THR A 21 -3.10 3.48 0.48
C THR A 21 -2.19 2.51 -0.28
N VAL A 22 -1.46 1.69 0.47
CA VAL A 22 -0.60 0.62 -0.06
C VAL A 22 -1.35 -0.71 -0.12
N CYS A 23 -2.08 -1.06 0.95
CA CYS A 23 -2.89 -2.28 0.99
C CYS A 23 -4.37 -1.94 1.22
N TYR A 24 -5.15 -2.04 0.16
CA TYR A 24 -6.58 -1.72 0.17
C TYR A 24 -7.42 -2.69 1.01
N CYS A 25 -7.01 -3.97 1.08
CA CYS A 25 -7.71 -4.98 1.88
C CYS A 25 -7.73 -4.66 3.38
N SER A 26 -6.59 -4.15 3.87
CA SER A 26 -6.35 -3.89 5.30
C SER A 26 -6.33 -2.39 5.63
N ARG A 27 -6.58 -1.52 4.64
CA ARG A 27 -6.52 -0.05 4.77
C ARG A 27 -5.18 0.45 5.33
N VAL A 28 -4.08 -0.15 4.86
CA VAL A 28 -2.71 0.22 5.27
C VAL A 28 -2.16 1.29 4.33
N THR A 29 -1.65 2.37 4.91
CA THR A 29 -1.06 3.51 4.21
C THR A 29 0.46 3.41 4.09
N LYS A 30 1.08 4.26 3.27
CA LYS A 30 2.55 4.40 3.23
C LYS A 30 3.12 4.80 4.59
N ALA A 31 2.45 5.69 5.32
CA ALA A 31 2.83 6.09 6.68
C ALA A 31 2.92 4.89 7.63
N ASP A 32 1.97 3.95 7.56
CA ASP A 32 1.96 2.75 8.41
C ASP A 32 3.19 1.87 8.15
N ILE A 33 3.54 1.68 6.88
CA ILE A 33 4.74 0.92 6.49
C ILE A 33 6.00 1.63 7.00
N LEU A 34 6.11 2.95 6.81
CA LEU A 34 7.26 3.73 7.26
C LEU A 34 7.41 3.70 8.79
N ARG A 35 6.29 3.79 9.53
CA ARG A 35 6.29 3.64 11.00
C ARG A 35 6.75 2.27 11.44
N ALA A 36 6.33 1.19 10.78
CA ALA A 36 6.80 -0.16 11.08
C ALA A 36 8.31 -0.30 10.84
N VAL A 37 8.84 0.26 9.75
CA VAL A 37 10.29 0.28 9.48
C VAL A 37 11.05 1.07 10.55
N ALA A 38 10.55 2.25 10.91
CA ALA A 38 11.13 3.08 11.98
C ALA A 38 11.12 2.36 13.33
N ALA A 39 10.08 1.57 13.61
CA ALA A 39 9.95 0.75 14.81
C ALA A 39 10.80 -0.54 14.81
N GLY A 40 11.53 -0.83 13.73
CA GLY A 40 12.48 -1.94 13.69
C GLY A 40 12.13 -3.08 12.74
N ALA A 41 11.04 -3.01 11.97
CA ALA A 41 10.76 -4.01 10.95
C ALA A 41 11.90 -4.06 9.91
N ARG A 42 12.42 -5.25 9.61
CA ARG A 42 13.51 -5.50 8.65
C ARG A 42 13.14 -6.52 7.58
N SER A 43 12.02 -7.20 7.71
CA SER A 43 11.53 -8.18 6.76
C SER A 43 10.10 -7.89 6.29
N LEU A 44 9.68 -8.51 5.19
CA LEU A 44 8.28 -8.48 4.76
C LEU A 44 7.36 -9.11 5.80
N GLU A 45 7.82 -10.14 6.51
CA GLU A 45 7.03 -10.77 7.56
C GLU A 45 6.80 -9.80 8.72
N ASP A 46 7.83 -9.08 9.17
CA ASP A 46 7.69 -8.06 10.22
C ASP A 46 6.67 -6.99 9.83
N ILE A 47 6.69 -6.55 8.57
CA ILE A 47 5.74 -5.58 8.04
C ILE A 47 4.32 -6.13 8.04
N LYS A 48 4.12 -7.38 7.62
CA LYS A 48 2.80 -8.05 7.66
C LYS A 48 2.29 -8.18 9.09
N THR A 49 3.15 -8.62 10.01
CA THR A 49 2.82 -8.75 11.45
C THR A 49 2.48 -7.39 12.06
N ALA A 50 3.25 -6.35 11.78
CA ALA A 50 3.08 -5.03 12.39
C ALA A 50 1.88 -4.25 11.83
N THR A 51 1.55 -4.42 10.55
CA THR A 51 0.55 -3.57 9.85
C THR A 51 -0.70 -4.32 9.39
N GLY A 52 -0.64 -5.66 9.30
CA GLY A 52 -1.69 -6.46 8.68
C GLY A 52 -1.78 -6.30 7.15
N ALA A 53 -0.81 -5.65 6.50
CA ALA A 53 -0.75 -5.59 5.04
C ALA A 53 -0.63 -7.00 4.45
N CYS A 54 -1.22 -7.22 3.27
CA CYS A 54 -1.11 -8.48 2.51
C CYS A 54 -1.59 -9.76 3.20
N THR A 55 -2.36 -9.68 4.30
CA THR A 55 -2.85 -10.87 5.02
C THR A 55 -4.24 -11.35 4.58
N LYS A 56 -5.05 -10.48 3.96
CA LYS A 56 -6.45 -10.81 3.56
C LYS A 56 -6.61 -11.33 2.12
N GLY A 57 -5.67 -11.04 1.22
CA GLY A 57 -5.68 -11.56 -0.15
C GLY A 57 -6.82 -11.11 -1.08
N ARG A 58 -7.49 -9.98 -0.82
CA ARG A 58 -8.61 -9.44 -1.63
C ARG A 58 -8.20 -8.37 -2.64
N CYS A 59 -7.00 -8.49 -3.20
CA CYS A 59 -6.41 -7.42 -4.02
C CYS A 59 -7.18 -7.22 -5.33
N ARG A 60 -7.69 -8.31 -5.93
CA ARG A 60 -8.47 -8.23 -7.17
C ARG A 60 -9.78 -7.46 -7.01
N GLU A 61 -10.42 -7.53 -5.83
CA GLU A 61 -11.69 -6.86 -5.56
C GLU A 61 -11.53 -5.45 -4.98
N THR A 62 -10.47 -5.21 -4.19
CA THR A 62 -10.35 -3.98 -3.40
C THR A 62 -9.29 -3.00 -3.90
N SER A 63 -8.27 -3.49 -4.62
CA SER A 63 -7.23 -2.63 -5.15
C SER A 63 -7.69 -2.02 -6.48
N PRO A 64 -7.55 -0.69 -6.69
CA PRO A 64 -7.78 -0.09 -8.00
C PRO A 64 -6.80 -0.59 -9.07
N ARG A 65 -5.74 -1.31 -8.67
CA ARG A 65 -4.78 -1.99 -9.55
C ARG A 65 -5.26 -3.35 -10.05
N GLY A 66 -6.31 -3.92 -9.44
CA GLY A 66 -6.86 -5.24 -9.77
C GLY A 66 -5.91 -6.42 -9.51
N ARG A 67 -4.83 -6.22 -8.75
CA ARG A 67 -3.78 -7.19 -8.43
C ARG A 67 -3.21 -6.92 -7.06
#